data_AF-A0A1V4QRS8-F1
#
_entry.id   AF-A0A1V4QRS8-F1
#
_cell.length_a   1.000
_cell.length_b   1.000
_cell.length_c   1.000
_cell.angle_alpha   90.00
_cell.angle_beta   90.00
_cell.angle_gamma   90.00
#
_symmetry.space_group_name_H-M   'P 1'
#
loop_
_entity.id
_entity.type
_entity.pdbx_description
1 polymer ?
#
loop_
_entity_poly.entity_id
_entity_poly.type
_entity_poly.pdbx_seq_one_letter_code
_entity_poly.pdbx_strand_id
1 'polypeptide(L)'
;MGHILFWLEATITSVLLVALVVSLLARTVDRLWRRRLAIGILVLLPLPWIAAIAIFAFLHLRVGGAGFALLGSCIGGALFVIGAGTAAGYGLRRSRDDPQRRRAAEWRPSRVALAFAAGLLLTCMTFWNLDLAVRQEMAVLRTKAGAMALSVAPARIPNSRNAALLYRQAWELLEARQAEGRRWREMVGAWAAPTSRPFDPDNERMVAFLERQAPVIRLLREAARRPGCNFGSAYNPPSPELVLPQLGKMRALSQLLYLSACVNASRGRTGEALEDVNACFALAGHCTADPVLIASLVAFAAEKEAFAALQYVLSRSRPSGEDLERLKLDPFLSFNDTLRRSMRMEEAWGLSIFTMWDPVAALEGLTGRRGFRLGPAVYRVFLWLEDVRAYRRWMQKYHQLSARPYYQSRDGWERMSGGQRDRLGGLLASQFTPSLFRCAEHAAEADARHRLALTAVAMWRYRLRRQSFPDRLDRLVPQYLLAVPMDPFTGKGMKLARKGDGKVVIYSLGADLADDGGRPWDRKARKGDIVLVLTQ
;
A
#
# COMPACT_ATOMS: atom_id res chain seq x y z
N MET A 1 19.68 26.08 11.22
CA MET A 1 20.51 26.59 12.33
C MET A 1 20.46 25.68 13.56
N GLY A 2 19.29 25.25 14.05
CA GLY A 2 19.19 24.45 15.28
C GLY A 2 20.01 23.16 15.33
N HIS A 3 20.10 22.38 14.24
CA HIS A 3 20.95 21.17 14.25
C HIS A 3 22.45 21.46 14.33
N ILE A 4 22.94 22.57 13.74
CA ILE A 4 24.35 22.96 13.83
C ILE A 4 24.68 23.33 15.27
N LEU A 5 23.79 24.10 15.90
CA LEU A 5 23.89 24.46 17.31
C LEU A 5 23.93 23.22 18.19
N PHE A 6 23.03 22.25 17.97
CA PHE A 6 23.01 20.98 18.70
C PHE A 6 24.36 20.25 18.64
N TRP A 7 24.94 20.08 17.44
CA TRP A 7 26.22 19.38 17.30
C TRP A 7 27.37 20.13 17.98
N LEU A 8 27.38 21.47 17.90
CA LEU A 8 28.40 22.30 18.56
C LEU A 8 28.29 22.22 20.09
N GLU A 9 27.07 22.34 20.64
CA GLU A 9 26.82 22.19 22.08
C GLU A 9 27.18 20.79 22.57
N ALA A 10 26.81 19.74 21.82
CA ALA A 10 27.16 18.36 22.14
C ALA A 10 28.68 18.16 22.16
N THR A 11 29.42 18.76 21.21
CA THR A 11 30.89 18.74 21.19
C THR A 11 31.47 19.45 22.40
N ILE A 12 31.04 20.68 22.70
CA ILE A 12 31.53 21.46 23.85
C ILE A 12 31.27 20.72 25.16
N THR A 13 30.05 20.21 25.35
CA THR A 13 29.66 19.43 26.53
C THR A 13 30.52 18.17 26.67
N SER A 14 30.80 17.47 25.56
CA SER A 14 31.69 16.30 25.56
C SER A 14 33.13 16.66 25.94
N VAL A 15 33.66 17.80 25.48
CA VAL A 15 34.99 18.29 25.87
C VAL A 15 35.02 18.71 27.34
N LEU A 16 33.96 19.33 27.87
CA LEU A 16 33.83 19.67 29.29
C LEU A 16 33.78 18.41 30.17
N LEU A 17 33.14 17.34 29.70
CA LEU A 17 33.17 16.04 30.39
C LEU A 17 34.60 15.49 30.47
N VAL A 18 35.37 15.55 29.37
CA VAL A 18 36.79 15.17 29.36
C VAL A 18 37.56 16.04 30.37
N ALA A 19 37.36 17.35 30.37
CA ALA A 19 38.05 18.25 31.29
C ALA A 19 37.72 17.94 32.77
N LEU A 20 36.46 17.62 33.08
CA LEU A 20 36.02 17.23 34.42
C LEU A 20 36.71 15.92 34.85
N VAL A 21 36.70 14.91 33.99
CA VAL A 21 37.37 13.63 34.23
C VAL A 21 38.87 13.85 34.47
N VAL A 22 39.54 14.63 33.60
CA VAL A 22 40.98 14.90 33.71
C VAL A 22 41.30 15.64 35.01
N SER A 23 40.42 16.55 35.46
CA SER A 23 40.56 17.23 36.76
C SER A 23 40.44 16.27 37.94
N LEU A 24 39.51 15.31 37.90
CA LEU A 24 39.35 14.29 38.94
C LEU A 24 40.54 13.32 38.95
N LEU A 25 40.98 12.87 37.77
CA LEU A 25 42.15 12.02 37.58
C LEU A 25 43.46 12.67 38.04
N ALA A 26 43.59 13.99 37.93
CA ALA A 26 44.76 14.72 38.40
C ALA A 26 44.91 14.66 39.94
N ARG A 27 43.83 14.38 40.67
CA ARG A 27 43.78 14.35 42.15
C ARG A 27 43.90 12.97 42.78
N THR A 28 43.77 11.89 42.00
CA THR A 28 44.03 10.54 42.53
C THR A 28 45.49 10.41 42.94
N VAL A 29 45.86 9.50 43.86
CA VAL A 29 47.24 9.38 44.36
C VAL A 29 48.00 8.27 43.61
N ASP A 30 47.35 7.15 43.31
CA ASP A 30 47.97 5.98 42.66
C ASP A 30 48.30 6.23 41.16
N ARG A 31 49.56 5.99 40.78
CA ARG A 31 50.09 6.20 39.43
C ARG A 31 49.66 5.13 38.43
N LEU A 32 49.50 3.87 38.85
CA LEU A 32 49.11 2.75 38.00
C LEU A 32 47.61 2.77 37.71
N TRP A 33 46.80 2.96 38.76
CA TRP A 33 45.35 3.12 38.62
C TRP A 33 44.98 4.32 37.76
N ARG A 34 45.66 5.46 37.94
CA ARG A 34 45.43 6.65 37.11
C ARG A 34 45.73 6.42 35.63
N ARG A 35 46.80 5.69 35.30
CA ARG A 35 47.12 5.36 33.90
C ARG A 35 46.07 4.45 33.28
N ARG A 36 45.63 3.41 33.99
CA ARG A 36 44.58 2.50 33.51
C ARG A 36 43.24 3.20 33.34
N LEU A 37 42.84 4.03 34.31
CA LEU A 37 41.58 4.78 34.27
C LEU A 37 41.61 5.86 33.17
N ALA A 38 42.74 6.56 33.02
CA ALA A 38 42.92 7.52 31.92
C ALA A 38 42.82 6.86 30.54
N ILE A 39 43.47 5.71 30.33
CA ILE A 39 43.38 4.96 29.07
C ILE A 39 41.95 4.47 28.82
N GLY A 40 41.31 3.87 29.83
CA GLY A 40 39.93 3.39 29.72
C GLY A 40 38.95 4.51 29.35
N ILE A 41 39.06 5.67 29.98
CA ILE A 41 38.15 6.79 29.72
C ILE A 41 38.45 7.45 28.37
N LEU A 42 39.72 7.54 27.95
CA LEU A 42 40.09 8.08 26.64
C LEU A 42 39.64 7.16 25.48
N VAL A 43 39.47 5.86 25.75
CA VAL A 43 38.90 4.88 24.81
C VAL A 43 37.36 4.91 24.82
N LEU A 44 36.73 5.08 25.99
CA LEU A 44 35.27 5.04 26.13
C LEU A 44 34.58 6.34 25.69
N LEU A 45 35.17 7.52 25.94
CA LEU A 45 34.55 8.82 25.63
C LEU A 45 34.32 9.09 24.13
N PRO A 46 35.15 8.59 23.20
CA PRO A 46 34.86 8.69 21.76
C PRO A 46 33.76 7.74 21.27
N LEU A 47 33.42 6.68 22.01
CA LEU A 47 32.49 5.64 21.53
C LEU A 47 31.12 6.17 21.12
N PRO A 48 30.47 7.13 21.83
CA PRO A 48 29.20 7.70 21.39
C PRO A 48 29.29 8.41 20.03
N TRP A 49 30.40 9.10 19.76
CA TRP A 49 30.66 9.74 18.48
C TRP A 49 30.89 8.72 17.38
N ILE A 50 31.70 7.70 17.63
CA ILE A 50 31.94 6.60 16.69
C ILE A 50 30.63 5.87 16.37
N ALA A 51 29.80 5.59 17.38
CA ALA A 51 28.50 4.97 17.22
C ALA A 51 27.55 5.85 16.40
N ALA A 52 27.47 7.15 16.69
CA ALA A 52 26.64 8.09 15.92
C ALA A 52 27.07 8.15 14.45
N ILE A 53 28.37 8.27 14.18
CA ILE A 53 28.93 8.28 12.82
C ILE A 53 28.60 6.96 12.12
N ALA A 54 28.84 5.82 12.78
CA ALA A 54 28.55 4.50 12.20
C ALA A 54 27.07 4.31 11.89
N ILE A 55 26.17 4.72 12.79
CA ILE A 55 24.72 4.65 12.61
C ILE A 55 24.28 5.53 11.43
N PHE A 56 24.68 6.80 11.40
CA PHE A 56 24.27 7.70 10.31
C PHE A 56 24.95 7.37 8.98
N ALA A 57 26.17 6.83 8.98
CA ALA A 57 26.82 6.33 7.78
C ALA A 57 26.06 5.11 7.22
N PHE A 58 25.73 4.14 8.09
CA PHE A 58 24.92 2.99 7.72
C PHE A 58 23.56 3.43 7.14
N LEU A 59 22.87 4.34 7.81
CA LEU A 59 21.58 4.86 7.36
C LEU A 59 21.68 5.61 6.04
N HIS A 60 22.72 6.44 5.87
CA HIS A 60 22.93 7.20 4.65
C HIS A 60 23.20 6.27 3.46
N LEU A 61 24.06 5.26 3.64
CA LEU A 61 24.37 4.27 2.61
C LEU A 61 23.16 3.39 2.27
N ARG A 62 22.36 3.01 3.26
CA ARG A 62 21.20 2.13 3.07
C ARG A 62 20.01 2.82 2.44
N VAL A 63 19.75 4.07 2.82
CA VAL A 63 18.45 4.69 2.57
C VAL A 63 18.51 6.14 2.09
N GLY A 64 19.69 6.76 2.05
CA GLY A 64 19.83 8.17 1.73
C GLY A 64 19.20 9.08 2.80
N GLY A 65 19.35 10.40 2.65
CA GLY A 65 18.71 11.39 3.54
C GLY A 65 19.42 11.65 4.88
N ALA A 66 20.16 10.70 5.45
CA ALA A 66 20.91 10.92 6.71
C ALA A 66 22.22 11.75 6.55
N GLY A 67 22.47 12.33 5.37
CA GLY A 67 23.76 12.96 5.05
C GLY A 67 24.08 14.17 5.93
N PHE A 68 23.07 14.96 6.29
CA PHE A 68 23.25 16.10 7.18
C PHE A 68 23.62 15.66 8.61
N ALA A 69 22.93 14.64 9.15
CA ALA A 69 23.23 14.10 10.47
C ALA A 69 24.61 13.44 10.51
N LEU A 70 24.97 12.72 9.44
CA LEU A 70 26.31 12.13 9.27
C LEU A 70 27.39 13.22 9.27
N LEU A 71 27.25 14.24 8.42
CA LEU A 71 28.20 15.35 8.35
C LEU A 71 28.37 16.04 9.71
N GLY A 72 27.26 16.35 10.38
CA GLY A 72 27.26 16.94 11.71
C GLY A 72 27.98 16.07 12.74
N SER A 73 27.73 14.76 12.73
CA SER A 73 28.40 13.81 13.63
C SER A 73 29.90 13.69 13.36
N CYS A 74 30.33 13.74 12.08
CA CYS A 74 31.74 13.72 11.70
C CYS A 74 32.46 15.00 12.14
N ILE A 75 31.89 16.17 11.84
CA ILE A 75 32.48 17.47 12.23
C ILE A 75 32.54 17.60 13.74
N GLY A 76 31.43 17.32 14.43
CA GLY A 76 31.37 17.37 15.89
C GLY A 76 32.32 16.39 16.56
N GLY A 77 32.47 15.19 16.00
CA GLY A 77 33.43 14.18 16.46
C GLY A 77 34.88 14.60 16.26
N ALA A 78 35.23 15.19 15.11
CA ALA A 78 36.56 15.71 14.85
C ALA A 78 36.93 16.86 15.80
N LEU A 79 36.01 17.81 15.98
CA LEU A 79 36.18 18.91 16.94
C LEU A 79 36.29 18.38 18.38
N PHE A 80 35.55 17.33 18.72
CA PHE A 80 35.66 16.66 20.01
C PHE A 80 37.06 16.05 20.20
N VAL A 81 37.61 15.33 19.21
CA VAL A 81 38.96 14.76 19.32
C VAL A 81 40.02 15.85 19.52
N ILE A 82 39.93 16.95 18.77
CA ILE A 82 40.84 18.10 18.92
C ILE A 82 40.69 18.74 20.30
N GLY A 83 39.46 19.04 20.73
CA GLY A 83 39.16 19.67 22.02
C GLY A 83 39.51 18.78 23.22
N ALA A 84 39.19 17.49 23.16
CA ALA A 84 39.53 16.52 24.18
C ALA A 84 41.05 16.31 24.27
N GLY A 85 41.73 16.18 23.13
CA GLY A 85 43.18 16.04 23.06
C GLY A 85 43.92 17.26 23.62
N THR A 86 43.46 18.47 23.29
CA THR A 86 44.03 19.71 23.84
C THR A 86 43.76 19.86 25.34
N ALA A 87 42.53 19.59 25.80
CA ALA A 87 42.18 19.64 27.23
C ALA A 87 42.97 18.61 28.05
N ALA A 88 43.04 17.36 27.60
CA ALA A 88 43.81 16.32 28.27
C ALA A 88 45.32 16.60 28.20
N GLY A 89 45.83 16.98 27.03
CA GLY A 89 47.25 17.29 26.82
C GLY A 89 47.73 18.48 27.64
N TYR A 90 46.91 19.53 27.78
CA TYR A 90 47.22 20.68 28.63
C TYR A 90 47.05 20.35 30.12
N GLY A 91 45.97 19.68 30.49
CA GLY A 91 45.65 19.33 31.88
C GLY A 91 46.65 18.34 32.51
N LEU A 92 47.18 17.41 31.71
CA LEU A 92 48.17 16.42 32.16
C LEU A 92 49.62 16.93 32.12
N ARG A 93 49.90 18.17 31.70
CA ARG A 93 51.25 18.77 31.85
C ARG A 93 51.54 19.06 33.33
N ARG A 94 52.83 19.05 33.70
CA ARG A 94 53.27 19.44 35.05
C ARG A 94 52.98 20.94 35.28
N SER A 95 52.61 21.30 36.50
CA SER A 95 52.48 22.71 36.89
C SER A 95 53.84 23.40 36.83
N ARG A 96 53.84 24.71 36.57
CA ARG A 96 55.07 25.52 36.60
C ARG A 96 55.54 25.75 38.04
N ASP A 97 54.60 25.77 38.99
CA ASP A 97 54.87 26.13 40.39
C ASP A 97 55.18 24.90 41.26
N ASP A 98 54.66 23.71 40.89
CA ASP A 98 54.94 22.44 41.57
C ASP A 98 55.11 21.30 40.53
N PRO A 99 56.33 20.81 40.28
CA PRO A 99 56.61 19.74 39.32
C PRO A 99 55.96 18.39 39.67
N GLN A 100 55.54 18.19 40.94
CA GLN A 100 54.83 17.00 41.38
C GLN A 100 53.33 17.06 41.06
N ARG A 101 52.77 18.27 40.86
CA ARG A 101 51.36 18.47 40.52
C ARG A 101 51.12 18.64 39.02
N ARG A 102 49.94 18.21 38.58
CA ARG A 102 49.46 18.41 37.21
C ARG A 102 48.62 19.68 37.14
N ARG A 103 48.65 20.40 36.01
CA ARG A 103 47.89 21.64 35.82
C ARG A 103 46.39 21.45 36.05
N ALA A 104 45.82 20.31 35.67
CA ALA A 104 44.40 20.02 35.90
C ALA A 104 44.00 19.87 37.38
N ALA A 105 44.97 19.72 38.31
CA ALA A 105 44.70 19.72 39.74
C ALA A 105 44.30 21.12 40.26
N GLU A 106 44.71 22.18 39.55
CA GLU A 106 44.37 23.58 39.85
C GLU A 106 42.96 23.94 39.37
N TRP A 107 42.40 23.18 38.42
CA TRP A 107 41.04 23.40 37.92
C TRP A 107 40.03 23.09 39.01
N ARG A 108 39.25 24.08 39.47
CA ARG A 108 38.22 23.85 40.49
C ARG A 108 37.13 22.91 39.92
N PRO A 109 36.97 21.68 40.46
CA PRO A 109 36.13 20.66 39.84
C PRO A 109 34.65 21.05 39.88
N SER A 110 34.22 21.78 40.90
CA SER A 110 32.87 22.33 41.01
C SER A 110 32.53 23.29 39.86
N ARG A 111 33.48 24.12 39.41
CA ARG A 111 33.27 25.05 38.28
C ARG A 111 33.18 24.31 36.94
N VAL A 112 34.05 23.32 36.73
CA VAL A 112 34.01 22.50 35.50
C VAL A 112 32.75 21.63 35.47
N ALA A 113 32.36 21.07 36.62
CA ALA A 113 31.10 20.32 36.75
C ALA A 113 29.88 21.20 36.49
N LEU A 114 29.87 22.44 37.01
CA LEU A 114 28.80 23.41 36.72
C LEU A 114 28.74 23.77 35.23
N ALA A 115 29.88 24.03 34.60
CA ALA A 115 29.96 24.31 33.16
C ALA A 115 29.49 23.12 32.33
N PHE A 116 29.89 21.90 32.69
CA PHE A 116 29.42 20.67 32.06
C PHE A 116 27.90 20.50 32.22
N ALA A 117 27.37 20.68 33.44
CA ALA A 117 25.95 20.57 33.70
C ALA A 117 25.13 21.61 32.92
N ALA A 118 25.63 22.85 32.83
CA ALA A 118 25.03 23.90 32.01
C ALA A 118 25.05 23.54 30.51
N GLY A 119 26.18 23.05 30.00
CA GLY A 119 26.31 22.59 28.61
C GLY A 119 25.37 21.42 28.29
N LEU A 120 25.27 20.44 29.20
CA LEU A 120 24.35 19.32 29.09
C LEU A 120 22.90 19.78 29.06
N LEU A 121 22.53 20.70 29.96
CA LEU A 121 21.18 21.27 29.99
C LEU A 121 20.85 22.01 28.69
N LEU A 122 21.78 22.83 28.17
CA LEU A 122 21.62 23.51 26.89
C LEU A 122 21.46 22.51 25.74
N THR A 123 22.31 21.48 25.68
CA THR A 123 22.23 20.44 24.63
C THR A 123 20.88 19.72 24.67
N CYS A 124 20.40 19.36 25.87
CA CYS A 124 19.09 18.74 26.06
C CYS A 124 17.94 19.67 25.67
N MET A 125 18.02 20.97 26.03
CA MET A 125 17.04 21.98 25.67
C MET A 125 16.99 22.20 24.16
N THR A 126 18.14 22.30 23.49
CA THR A 126 18.24 22.40 22.03
C THR A 126 17.64 21.18 21.35
N PHE A 127 17.95 19.97 21.83
CA PHE A 127 17.33 18.74 21.32
C PHE A 127 15.82 18.72 21.51
N TRP A 128 15.34 19.12 22.69
CA TRP A 128 13.90 19.23 22.98
C TRP A 128 13.20 20.23 22.06
N ASN A 129 13.82 21.39 21.81
CA ASN A 129 13.29 22.41 20.90
C ASN A 129 13.24 21.90 19.45
N LEU A 130 14.24 21.14 19.00
CA LEU A 130 14.22 20.49 17.69
C LEU A 130 13.09 19.45 17.59
N ASP A 131 12.92 18.60 18.61
CA ASP A 131 11.84 17.62 18.65
C ASP A 131 10.46 18.31 18.68
N LEU A 132 10.32 19.39 19.45
CA LEU A 132 9.09 20.20 19.52
C LEU A 132 8.75 20.83 18.17
N ALA A 133 9.74 21.39 17.47
CA ALA A 133 9.55 21.95 16.14
C ALA A 133 9.05 20.89 15.14
N VAL A 134 9.60 19.68 15.18
CA VAL A 134 9.13 18.56 14.35
C VAL A 134 7.70 18.16 14.71
N ARG A 135 7.33 18.12 15.99
CA ARG A 135 5.95 17.82 16.42
C ARG A 135 4.94 18.86 15.93
N GLN A 136 5.32 20.14 15.88
CA GLN A 136 4.49 21.19 15.28
C GLN A 136 4.26 20.96 13.78
N GLU A 137 5.32 20.60 13.04
CA GLU A 137 5.22 20.22 11.62
C GLU A 137 4.37 18.96 11.40
N MET A 138 4.47 17.97 12.30
CA MET A 138 3.62 16.78 12.28
C MET A 138 2.14 17.13 12.44
N ALA A 139 1.79 18.11 13.29
CA ALA A 139 0.41 18.55 13.44
C ALA A 139 -0.14 19.19 12.15
N VAL A 140 0.67 20.03 11.49
CA VAL A 140 0.33 20.59 10.17
C VAL A 140 0.18 19.49 9.13
N LEU A 141 1.08 18.51 9.14
CA LEU A 141 1.02 17.36 8.24
C LEU A 141 -0.26 16.54 8.44
N ARG A 142 -0.69 16.35 9.68
CA ARG A 142 -1.91 15.62 10.03
C ARG A 142 -3.15 16.30 9.45
N THR A 143 -3.23 17.63 9.54
CA THR A 143 -4.33 18.39 8.94
C THR A 143 -4.33 18.29 7.41
N LYS A 144 -3.15 18.36 6.77
CA LYS A 144 -3.02 18.17 5.31
C LYS A 144 -3.46 16.77 4.87
N ALA A 145 -3.04 15.73 5.61
CA ALA A 145 -3.47 14.36 5.37
C ALA A 145 -4.99 14.21 5.53
N GLY A 146 -5.59 14.78 6.57
CA GLY A 146 -7.04 14.79 6.78
C GLY A 146 -7.81 15.46 5.64
N ALA A 147 -7.37 16.64 5.18
CA ALA A 147 -7.98 17.33 4.05
C ALA A 147 -7.87 16.51 2.75
N MET A 148 -6.74 15.85 2.50
CA MET A 148 -6.56 14.98 1.35
C MET A 148 -7.50 13.77 1.41
N ALA A 149 -7.61 13.09 2.55
CA ALA A 149 -8.53 11.97 2.74
C ALA A 149 -10.00 12.39 2.52
N LEU A 150 -10.41 13.54 3.04
CA LEU A 150 -11.74 14.10 2.83
C LEU A 150 -12.03 14.41 1.36
N SER A 151 -11.03 14.86 0.60
CA SER A 151 -11.19 15.20 -0.83
C SER A 151 -11.57 14.01 -1.72
N VAL A 152 -11.33 12.79 -1.25
CA VAL A 152 -11.63 11.54 -1.98
C VAL A 152 -12.65 10.66 -1.25
N ALA A 153 -13.13 11.08 -0.08
CA ALA A 153 -14.14 10.36 0.67
C ALA A 153 -15.45 10.26 -0.15
N PRO A 154 -16.12 9.10 -0.13
CA PRO A 154 -17.35 8.91 -0.89
C PRO A 154 -18.47 9.76 -0.30
N ALA A 155 -19.27 10.37 -1.17
CA ALA A 155 -20.45 11.12 -0.75
C ALA A 155 -21.42 10.23 0.05
N ARG A 156 -22.15 10.84 1.00
CA ARG A 156 -23.23 10.14 1.70
C ARG A 156 -24.36 9.84 0.73
N ILE A 157 -24.93 8.64 0.86
CA ILE A 157 -26.00 8.15 0.00
C ILE A 157 -27.24 7.92 0.89
N PRO A 158 -28.44 8.38 0.50
CA PRO A 158 -29.67 8.06 1.23
C PRO A 158 -29.87 6.55 1.33
N ASN A 159 -30.45 6.08 2.44
CA ASN A 159 -30.63 4.65 2.72
C ASN A 159 -31.37 3.90 1.61
N SER A 160 -32.37 4.53 0.97
CA SER A 160 -33.13 3.94 -0.14
C SER A 160 -32.29 3.64 -1.38
N ARG A 161 -31.18 4.38 -1.58
CA ARG A 161 -30.27 4.27 -2.72
C ARG A 161 -28.96 3.54 -2.37
N ASN A 162 -28.79 3.10 -1.12
CA ASN A 162 -27.53 2.56 -0.62
C ASN A 162 -27.56 1.03 -0.53
N ALA A 163 -26.74 0.36 -1.35
CA ALA A 163 -26.58 -1.11 -1.36
C ALA A 163 -25.98 -1.67 -0.06
N ALA A 164 -25.24 -0.86 0.71
CA ALA A 164 -24.52 -1.29 1.90
C ALA A 164 -25.42 -1.95 2.96
N LEU A 165 -26.66 -1.46 3.09
CA LEU A 165 -27.64 -2.02 4.03
C LEU A 165 -28.06 -3.43 3.63
N LEU A 166 -28.25 -3.68 2.33
CA LEU A 166 -28.65 -4.98 1.79
C LEU A 166 -27.49 -5.98 1.87
N TYR A 167 -26.26 -5.56 1.58
CA TYR A 167 -25.08 -6.42 1.80
C TYR A 167 -24.91 -6.78 3.27
N ARG A 168 -25.17 -5.82 4.17
CA ARG A 168 -25.13 -6.05 5.61
C ARG A 168 -26.14 -7.10 6.06
N GLN A 169 -27.40 -6.93 5.65
CA GLN A 169 -28.45 -7.90 5.91
C GLN A 169 -28.10 -9.29 5.33
N ALA A 170 -27.51 -9.34 4.13
CA ALA A 170 -27.15 -10.59 3.47
C ALA A 170 -26.12 -11.40 4.28
N TRP A 171 -25.04 -10.77 4.76
CA TRP A 171 -24.06 -11.51 5.57
C TRP A 171 -24.52 -11.76 7.01
N GLU A 172 -25.36 -10.91 7.60
CA GLU A 172 -25.97 -11.15 8.91
C GLU A 172 -26.88 -12.38 8.86
N LEU A 173 -27.64 -12.52 7.76
CA LEU A 173 -28.48 -13.69 7.51
C LEU A 173 -27.65 -14.96 7.28
N LEU A 174 -26.51 -14.88 6.59
CA LEU A 174 -25.55 -15.99 6.46
C LEU A 174 -24.99 -16.41 7.82
N GLU A 175 -24.55 -15.43 8.63
CA GLU A 175 -23.94 -15.65 9.94
C GLU A 175 -24.95 -16.25 10.93
N ALA A 176 -26.23 -15.83 10.88
CA ALA A 176 -27.30 -16.38 11.72
C ALA A 176 -27.71 -17.81 11.35
N ARG A 177 -27.56 -18.21 10.09
CA ARG A 177 -28.01 -19.52 9.58
C ARG A 177 -26.95 -20.62 9.63
N GLN A 178 -25.73 -20.33 10.04
CA GLN A 178 -24.70 -21.34 10.23
C GLN A 178 -24.57 -21.77 11.69
N ALA A 179 -24.89 -23.03 11.97
CA ALA A 179 -24.72 -23.66 13.28
C ALA A 179 -23.24 -23.69 13.76
N GLU A 180 -22.27 -23.51 12.86
CA GLU A 180 -20.82 -23.54 13.13
C GLU A 180 -20.09 -22.21 12.84
N GLY A 181 -20.79 -21.07 12.94
CA GLY A 181 -20.15 -19.75 12.99
C GLY A 181 -19.29 -19.37 11.77
N ARG A 182 -18.43 -18.37 11.97
CA ARG A 182 -17.75 -17.47 10.98
C ARG A 182 -16.96 -18.08 9.79
N ARG A 183 -17.05 -19.38 9.49
CA ARG A 183 -16.26 -20.11 8.47
C ARG A 183 -16.84 -20.12 7.05
N TRP A 184 -18.06 -19.63 6.82
CA TRP A 184 -18.68 -19.62 5.48
C TRP A 184 -17.78 -19.01 4.39
N ARG A 185 -16.99 -17.98 4.72
CA ARG A 185 -16.09 -17.30 3.77
C ARG A 185 -14.97 -18.22 3.28
N GLU A 186 -14.41 -19.03 4.16
CA GLU A 186 -13.36 -19.99 3.83
C GLU A 186 -13.93 -21.11 2.94
N MET A 187 -15.12 -21.59 3.28
CA MET A 187 -15.82 -22.64 2.53
C MET A 187 -16.18 -22.18 1.10
N VAL A 188 -16.80 -21.00 0.96
CA VAL A 188 -17.12 -20.41 -0.34
C VAL A 188 -15.85 -20.13 -1.16
N GLY A 189 -14.79 -19.63 -0.52
CA GLY A 189 -13.51 -19.42 -1.17
C GLY A 189 -12.88 -20.71 -1.70
N ALA A 190 -12.97 -21.81 -0.95
CA ALA A 190 -12.44 -23.12 -1.35
C ALA A 190 -13.19 -23.72 -2.56
N TRP A 191 -14.50 -23.51 -2.64
CA TRP A 191 -15.29 -23.94 -3.81
C TRP A 191 -15.07 -23.05 -5.04
N ALA A 192 -14.94 -21.74 -4.85
CA ALA A 192 -14.74 -20.81 -5.97
C ALA A 192 -13.37 -20.96 -6.63
N ALA A 193 -12.34 -21.29 -5.85
CA ALA A 193 -10.97 -21.47 -6.34
C ALA A 193 -10.35 -22.78 -5.79
N PRO A 194 -10.79 -23.96 -6.27
CA PRO A 194 -10.30 -25.23 -5.79
C PRO A 194 -8.81 -25.41 -6.14
N THR A 195 -8.01 -25.85 -5.15
CA THR A 195 -6.54 -25.97 -5.30
C THR A 195 -6.10 -27.31 -5.87
N SER A 196 -6.89 -28.37 -5.67
CA SER A 196 -6.50 -29.76 -5.97
C SER A 196 -7.32 -30.41 -7.08
N ARG A 197 -8.47 -29.85 -7.45
CA ARG A 197 -9.40 -30.43 -8.44
C ARG A 197 -9.99 -29.33 -9.33
N PRO A 198 -10.43 -29.67 -10.56
CA PRO A 198 -11.22 -28.76 -11.38
C PRO A 198 -12.50 -28.32 -10.65
N PHE A 199 -13.04 -27.17 -11.04
CA PHE A 199 -14.33 -26.70 -10.56
C PHE A 199 -15.44 -27.67 -10.98
N ASP A 200 -16.21 -28.14 -10.00
CA ASP A 200 -17.33 -29.07 -10.19
C ASP A 200 -18.65 -28.35 -9.85
N PRO A 201 -19.48 -28.01 -10.85
CA PRO A 201 -20.75 -27.34 -10.64
C PRO A 201 -21.79 -28.23 -9.93
N ASP A 202 -21.61 -29.55 -9.94
CA ASP A 202 -22.58 -30.52 -9.41
C ASP A 202 -22.20 -31.00 -8.00
N ASN A 203 -21.23 -30.34 -7.36
CA ASN A 203 -20.83 -30.63 -6.00
C ASN A 203 -22.03 -30.52 -5.04
N GLU A 204 -22.51 -31.67 -4.54
CA GLU A 204 -23.74 -31.76 -3.74
C GLU A 204 -23.73 -30.85 -2.50
N ARG A 205 -22.60 -30.75 -1.81
CA ARG A 205 -22.47 -29.91 -0.61
C ARG A 205 -22.57 -28.43 -0.94
N MET A 206 -21.92 -28.00 -2.01
CA MET A 206 -21.99 -26.63 -2.50
C MET A 206 -23.40 -26.28 -2.96
N VAL A 207 -24.01 -27.15 -3.77
CA VAL A 207 -25.36 -26.97 -4.30
C VAL A 207 -26.39 -26.86 -3.17
N ALA A 208 -26.39 -27.82 -2.24
CA ALA A 208 -27.30 -27.79 -1.09
C ALA A 208 -27.07 -26.54 -0.20
N PHE A 209 -25.82 -26.08 -0.10
CA PHE A 209 -25.53 -24.82 0.58
C PHE A 209 -26.14 -23.62 -0.15
N LEU A 210 -25.93 -23.48 -1.47
CA LEU A 210 -26.48 -22.39 -2.27
C LEU A 210 -28.01 -22.34 -2.22
N GLU A 211 -28.67 -23.50 -2.29
CA GLU A 211 -30.14 -23.61 -2.18
C GLU A 211 -30.64 -23.08 -0.83
N ARG A 212 -29.98 -23.44 0.29
CA ARG A 212 -30.29 -22.87 1.60
C ARG A 212 -30.06 -21.36 1.67
N GLN A 213 -29.13 -20.83 0.86
CA GLN A 213 -28.82 -19.40 0.78
C GLN A 213 -29.60 -18.63 -0.30
N ALA A 214 -30.64 -19.21 -0.91
CA ALA A 214 -31.48 -18.51 -1.88
C ALA A 214 -32.01 -17.15 -1.37
N PRO A 215 -32.42 -16.96 -0.10
CA PRO A 215 -32.81 -15.64 0.40
C PRO A 215 -31.65 -14.63 0.43
N VAL A 216 -30.43 -15.08 0.70
CA VAL A 216 -29.23 -14.23 0.69
C VAL A 216 -28.93 -13.79 -0.74
N ILE A 217 -28.96 -14.71 -1.70
CA ILE A 217 -28.73 -14.41 -3.12
C ILE A 217 -29.77 -13.38 -3.63
N ARG A 218 -31.04 -13.51 -3.22
CA ARG A 218 -32.07 -12.50 -3.53
C ARG A 218 -31.72 -11.11 -2.99
N LEU A 219 -31.23 -11.00 -1.76
CA LEU A 219 -30.76 -9.72 -1.21
C LEU A 219 -29.59 -9.15 -2.01
N LEU A 220 -28.67 -9.99 -2.47
CA LEU A 220 -27.54 -9.54 -3.31
C LEU A 220 -28.00 -9.04 -4.68
N ARG A 221 -28.98 -9.72 -5.31
CA ARG A 221 -29.61 -9.26 -6.56
C ARG A 221 -30.35 -7.94 -6.36
N GLU A 222 -30.99 -7.74 -5.21
CA GLU A 222 -31.62 -6.47 -4.86
C GLU A 222 -30.58 -5.36 -4.63
N ALA A 223 -29.49 -5.68 -3.92
CA ALA A 223 -28.38 -4.76 -3.68
C ALA A 223 -27.78 -4.26 -4.99
N ALA A 224 -27.63 -5.14 -5.98
CA ALA A 224 -27.14 -4.82 -7.32
C ALA A 224 -28.01 -3.80 -8.08
N ARG A 225 -29.28 -3.63 -7.71
CA ARG A 225 -30.19 -2.63 -8.31
C ARG A 225 -30.04 -1.24 -7.68
N ARG A 226 -29.31 -1.11 -6.58
CA ARG A 226 -29.07 0.18 -5.93
C ARG A 226 -27.94 0.92 -6.66
N PRO A 227 -28.03 2.25 -6.83
CA PRO A 227 -27.08 3.02 -7.62
C PRO A 227 -25.74 3.32 -6.91
N GLY A 228 -25.57 2.95 -5.64
CA GLY A 228 -24.32 3.18 -4.94
C GLY A 228 -24.23 2.45 -3.61
N CYS A 229 -23.02 2.42 -3.05
CA CYS A 229 -22.71 1.70 -1.82
C CYS A 229 -21.81 2.55 -0.92
N ASN A 230 -22.23 2.75 0.34
CA ASN A 230 -21.43 3.45 1.34
C ASN A 230 -21.68 2.84 2.73
N PHE A 231 -20.63 2.28 3.34
CA PHE A 231 -20.69 1.65 4.67
C PHE A 231 -20.54 2.63 5.84
N GLY A 232 -20.27 3.91 5.58
CA GLY A 232 -20.11 4.94 6.60
C GLY A 232 -18.74 4.94 7.28
N SER A 233 -17.70 4.43 6.62
CA SER A 233 -16.34 4.41 7.16
C SER A 233 -15.78 5.81 7.42
N ALA A 234 -15.13 5.98 8.56
CA ALA A 234 -14.51 7.24 8.96
C ALA A 234 -13.09 7.35 8.38
N TYR A 235 -12.96 7.97 7.21
CA TYR A 235 -11.66 8.18 6.56
C TYR A 235 -10.88 9.40 7.12
N ASN A 236 -11.49 10.19 8.00
CA ASN A 236 -10.87 11.36 8.63
C ASN A 236 -11.03 11.31 10.17
N PRO A 237 -9.94 11.41 10.96
CA PRO A 237 -8.55 11.43 10.49
C PRO A 237 -8.17 10.10 9.81
N PRO A 238 -7.35 10.13 8.73
CA PRO A 238 -6.81 8.90 8.17
C PRO A 238 -6.00 8.17 9.23
N SER A 239 -6.19 6.86 9.34
CA SER A 239 -5.53 6.03 10.34
C SER A 239 -5.20 4.63 9.80
N PRO A 240 -4.00 4.10 10.08
CA PRO A 240 -3.67 2.69 9.85
C PRO A 240 -4.45 1.71 10.71
N GLU A 241 -5.10 2.19 11.78
CA GLU A 241 -5.97 1.39 12.63
C GLU A 241 -7.39 1.28 12.08
N LEU A 242 -7.69 1.94 10.95
CA LEU A 242 -9.00 1.85 10.30
C LEU A 242 -9.26 0.39 9.86
N VAL A 243 -10.16 -0.27 10.57
CA VAL A 243 -10.59 -1.64 10.23
C VAL A 243 -11.75 -1.57 9.24
N LEU A 244 -11.64 -2.31 8.13
CA LEU A 244 -12.66 -2.41 7.09
C LEU A 244 -13.16 -3.85 6.97
N PRO A 245 -13.85 -4.38 8.01
CA PRO A 245 -14.24 -5.80 8.06
C PRO A 245 -15.18 -6.19 6.92
N GLN A 246 -15.92 -5.23 6.36
CA GLN A 246 -16.81 -5.44 5.23
C GLN A 246 -16.08 -5.94 3.97
N LEU A 247 -14.82 -5.58 3.74
CA LEU A 247 -14.12 -5.91 2.49
C LEU A 247 -13.93 -7.43 2.32
N GLY A 248 -13.57 -8.13 3.40
CA GLY A 248 -13.48 -9.58 3.41
C GLY A 248 -14.83 -10.27 3.19
N LYS A 249 -15.92 -9.64 3.65
CA LYS A 249 -17.29 -10.14 3.44
C LYS A 249 -17.74 -9.90 1.99
N MET A 250 -17.49 -8.71 1.43
CA MET A 250 -17.80 -8.35 0.05
C MET A 250 -17.13 -9.31 -0.95
N ARG A 251 -15.84 -9.62 -0.74
CA ARG A 251 -15.13 -10.62 -1.55
C ARG A 251 -15.83 -11.99 -1.54
N ALA A 252 -16.21 -12.47 -0.36
CA ALA A 252 -16.87 -13.76 -0.22
C ALA A 252 -18.30 -13.77 -0.78
N LEU A 253 -19.03 -12.64 -0.73
CA LEU A 253 -20.33 -12.49 -1.40
C LEU A 253 -20.21 -12.51 -2.93
N SER A 254 -19.14 -11.92 -3.50
CA SER A 254 -18.85 -12.04 -4.94
C SER A 254 -18.59 -13.49 -5.35
N GLN A 255 -17.82 -14.24 -4.54
CA GLN A 255 -17.59 -15.66 -4.77
C GLN A 255 -18.89 -16.47 -4.65
N LEU A 256 -19.79 -16.13 -3.71
CA LEU A 256 -21.10 -16.77 -3.59
C LEU A 256 -21.95 -16.58 -4.85
N LEU A 257 -21.96 -15.36 -5.41
CA LEU A 257 -22.66 -15.06 -6.67
C LEU A 257 -22.04 -15.79 -7.87
N TYR A 258 -20.71 -15.86 -7.95
CA TYR A 258 -20.00 -16.66 -8.96
C TYR A 258 -20.44 -18.13 -8.93
N LEU A 259 -20.43 -18.75 -7.74
CA LEU A 259 -20.85 -20.14 -7.58
C LEU A 259 -22.32 -20.34 -7.96
N SER A 260 -23.21 -19.44 -7.52
CA SER A 260 -24.64 -19.46 -7.87
C SER A 260 -24.85 -19.37 -9.38
N ALA A 261 -24.16 -18.45 -10.06
CA ALA A 261 -24.24 -18.30 -11.51
C ALA A 261 -23.82 -19.58 -12.24
N CYS A 262 -22.72 -20.21 -11.83
CA CYS A 262 -22.23 -21.44 -12.43
C CYS A 262 -23.21 -22.62 -12.23
N VAL A 263 -23.78 -22.78 -11.03
CA VAL A 263 -24.77 -23.84 -10.74
C VAL A 263 -26.08 -23.60 -11.49
N ASN A 264 -26.56 -22.36 -11.56
CA ASN A 264 -27.77 -22.04 -12.32
C ASN A 264 -27.55 -22.32 -13.82
N ALA A 265 -26.37 -22.01 -14.36
CA ALA A 265 -26.04 -22.32 -15.75
C ALA A 265 -25.93 -23.83 -16.02
N SER A 266 -25.33 -24.63 -15.12
CA SER A 266 -25.26 -26.09 -15.30
C SER A 266 -26.64 -26.74 -15.30
N ARG A 267 -27.59 -26.16 -14.57
CA ARG A 267 -29.00 -26.58 -14.49
C ARG A 267 -29.89 -26.00 -15.59
N GLY A 268 -29.33 -25.30 -16.59
CA GLY A 268 -30.08 -24.70 -17.69
C GLY A 268 -30.88 -23.43 -17.33
N ARG A 269 -30.70 -22.88 -16.13
CA ARG A 269 -31.41 -21.68 -15.64
C ARG A 269 -30.66 -20.40 -16.03
N THR A 270 -30.61 -20.16 -17.34
CA THR A 270 -29.82 -19.07 -17.95
C THR A 270 -30.17 -17.69 -17.40
N GLY A 271 -31.46 -17.36 -17.28
CA GLY A 271 -31.90 -16.06 -16.76
C GLY A 271 -31.43 -15.79 -15.33
N GLU A 272 -31.61 -16.77 -14.43
CA GLU A 272 -31.14 -16.67 -13.03
C GLU A 272 -29.61 -16.57 -12.94
N ALA A 273 -28.89 -17.32 -13.79
CA ALA A 273 -27.44 -17.26 -13.85
C ALA A 273 -26.95 -15.87 -14.27
N LEU A 274 -27.60 -15.23 -15.24
CA LEU A 274 -27.24 -13.89 -15.71
C LEU A 274 -27.63 -12.78 -14.72
N GLU A 275 -28.70 -12.97 -13.93
CA GLU A 275 -28.98 -12.09 -12.79
C GLU A 275 -27.87 -12.15 -11.73
N ASP A 276 -27.34 -13.34 -11.44
CA ASP A 276 -26.22 -13.51 -10.51
C ASP A 276 -24.92 -12.90 -11.05
N VAL A 277 -24.65 -13.06 -12.35
CA VAL A 277 -23.53 -12.39 -13.03
C VAL A 277 -23.67 -10.87 -12.94
N ASN A 278 -24.87 -10.33 -13.23
CA ASN A 278 -25.15 -8.90 -13.09
C ASN A 278 -24.89 -8.41 -11.66
N ALA A 279 -25.33 -9.17 -10.67
CA ALA A 279 -25.11 -8.83 -9.28
C ALA A 279 -23.63 -8.84 -8.88
N CYS A 280 -22.84 -9.73 -9.49
CA CYS A 280 -21.39 -9.80 -9.26
C CYS A 280 -20.67 -8.57 -9.84
N PHE A 281 -20.98 -8.17 -11.08
CA PHE A 281 -20.45 -6.92 -11.67
C PHE A 281 -20.87 -5.68 -10.89
N ALA A 282 -22.14 -5.59 -10.47
CA ALA A 282 -22.62 -4.48 -9.66
C ALA A 282 -21.90 -4.40 -8.30
N LEU A 283 -21.63 -5.55 -7.67
CA LEU A 283 -20.84 -5.63 -6.44
C LEU A 283 -19.40 -5.14 -6.67
N ALA A 284 -18.75 -5.54 -7.77
CA ALA A 284 -17.43 -5.01 -8.14
C ALA A 284 -17.45 -3.49 -8.29
N GLY A 285 -18.45 -2.95 -9.00
CA GLY A 285 -18.69 -1.50 -9.13
C GLY A 285 -18.89 -0.81 -7.78
N HIS A 286 -19.70 -1.38 -6.89
CA HIS A 286 -19.92 -0.87 -5.53
C HIS A 286 -18.65 -0.83 -4.69
N CYS A 287 -17.76 -1.82 -4.82
CA CYS A 287 -16.46 -1.83 -4.14
C CYS A 287 -15.54 -0.71 -4.65
N THR A 288 -15.71 -0.25 -5.90
CA THR A 288 -14.89 0.86 -6.41
C THR A 288 -15.14 2.14 -5.63
N ALA A 289 -16.36 2.37 -5.10
CA ALA A 289 -16.78 3.60 -4.42
C ALA A 289 -15.92 3.96 -3.20
N ASP A 290 -15.34 2.96 -2.54
CA ASP A 290 -14.47 3.14 -1.37
C ASP A 290 -13.07 3.60 -1.82
N PRO A 291 -12.52 4.70 -1.27
CA PRO A 291 -11.29 5.30 -1.75
C PRO A 291 -10.02 4.57 -1.28
N VAL A 292 -10.07 3.60 -0.38
CA VAL A 292 -8.83 2.90 0.02
C VAL A 292 -8.38 1.88 -1.03
N LEU A 293 -7.07 1.69 -1.19
CA LEU A 293 -6.54 0.79 -2.23
C LEU A 293 -6.99 -0.66 -2.02
N ILE A 294 -7.06 -1.12 -0.77
CA ILE A 294 -7.51 -2.48 -0.47
C ILE A 294 -8.95 -2.73 -0.96
N ALA A 295 -9.82 -1.73 -0.96
CA ALA A 295 -11.16 -1.84 -1.52
C ALA A 295 -11.13 -1.92 -3.06
N SER A 296 -10.25 -1.15 -3.70
CA SER A 296 -9.99 -1.28 -5.15
C SER A 296 -9.50 -2.68 -5.51
N LEU A 297 -8.61 -3.29 -4.71
CA LEU A 297 -8.16 -4.67 -4.93
C LEU A 297 -9.30 -5.69 -4.78
N VAL A 298 -10.24 -5.47 -3.85
CA VAL A 298 -11.46 -6.29 -3.76
C VAL A 298 -12.35 -6.09 -4.98
N ALA A 299 -12.48 -4.87 -5.49
CA ALA A 299 -13.21 -4.60 -6.73
C ALA A 299 -12.60 -5.33 -7.93
N PHE A 300 -11.29 -5.28 -8.11
CA PHE A 300 -10.59 -5.98 -9.21
C PHE A 300 -10.77 -7.50 -9.11
N ALA A 301 -10.73 -8.05 -7.88
CA ALA A 301 -10.98 -9.46 -7.65
C ALA A 301 -12.43 -9.84 -7.97
N ALA A 302 -13.41 -9.05 -7.52
CA ALA A 302 -14.82 -9.29 -7.81
C ALA A 302 -15.13 -9.19 -9.32
N GLU A 303 -14.51 -8.24 -10.03
CA GLU A 303 -14.60 -8.10 -11.49
C GLU A 303 -14.09 -9.36 -12.21
N LYS A 304 -12.97 -9.92 -11.73
CA LYS A 304 -12.44 -11.18 -12.26
C LYS A 304 -13.43 -12.34 -12.08
N GLU A 305 -14.05 -12.46 -10.90
CA GLU A 305 -15.05 -13.52 -10.64
C GLU A 305 -16.31 -13.32 -11.49
N ALA A 306 -16.78 -12.07 -11.64
CA ALA A 306 -17.93 -11.74 -12.49
C ALA A 306 -17.66 -12.09 -13.96
N PHE A 307 -16.47 -11.76 -14.46
CA PHE A 307 -16.03 -12.13 -15.80
C PHE A 307 -15.96 -13.64 -16.01
N ALA A 308 -15.39 -14.37 -15.05
CA ALA A 308 -15.32 -15.84 -15.10
C ALA A 308 -16.72 -16.48 -15.08
N ALA A 309 -17.64 -15.97 -14.24
CA ALA A 309 -19.04 -16.40 -14.23
C ALA A 309 -19.70 -16.15 -15.59
N LEU A 310 -19.55 -14.95 -16.16
CA LEU A 310 -20.12 -14.64 -17.48
C LEU A 310 -19.61 -15.60 -18.56
N GLN A 311 -18.30 -15.83 -18.61
CA GLN A 311 -17.70 -16.77 -19.55
C GLN A 311 -18.25 -18.18 -19.38
N TYR A 312 -18.40 -18.65 -18.14
CA TYR A 312 -18.99 -19.96 -17.85
C TYR A 312 -20.44 -20.06 -18.34
N VAL A 313 -21.28 -19.08 -17.99
CA VAL A 313 -22.70 -19.04 -18.37
C VAL A 313 -22.85 -19.04 -19.89
N LEU A 314 -22.12 -18.18 -20.60
CA LEU A 314 -22.17 -18.07 -22.06
C LEU A 314 -21.61 -19.31 -22.78
N SER A 315 -20.76 -20.11 -22.13
CA SER A 315 -20.27 -21.38 -22.69
C SER A 315 -21.29 -22.52 -22.62
N ARG A 316 -22.25 -22.42 -21.69
CA ARG A 316 -23.24 -23.47 -21.37
C ARG A 316 -24.63 -23.17 -21.89
N SER A 317 -24.92 -21.91 -22.19
CA SER A 317 -26.27 -21.46 -22.52
C SER A 317 -26.27 -20.53 -23.74
N ARG A 318 -27.44 -20.47 -24.40
CA ARG A 318 -27.72 -19.50 -25.47
C ARG A 318 -28.69 -18.46 -24.90
N PRO A 319 -28.21 -17.29 -24.44
CA PRO A 319 -29.08 -16.29 -23.83
C PRO A 319 -30.08 -15.70 -24.83
N SER A 320 -31.31 -15.49 -24.37
CA SER A 320 -32.33 -14.77 -25.12
C SER A 320 -32.09 -13.25 -25.12
N GLY A 321 -32.86 -12.49 -25.90
CA GLY A 321 -32.80 -11.03 -25.87
C GLY A 321 -33.10 -10.46 -24.48
N GLU A 322 -34.15 -10.98 -23.83
CA GLU A 322 -34.56 -10.60 -22.48
C GLU A 322 -33.47 -10.89 -21.44
N ASP A 323 -32.80 -12.04 -21.56
CA ASP A 323 -31.68 -12.40 -20.69
C ASP A 323 -30.51 -11.41 -20.78
N LEU A 324 -30.20 -10.93 -21.98
CA LEU A 324 -29.13 -9.93 -22.19
C LEU A 324 -29.54 -8.51 -21.78
N GLU A 325 -30.84 -8.23 -21.62
CA GLU A 325 -31.33 -6.96 -21.07
C GLU A 325 -31.20 -6.90 -19.54
N ARG A 326 -31.19 -8.07 -18.88
CA ARG A 326 -30.94 -8.18 -17.42
C ARG A 326 -29.51 -7.80 -17.04
N LEU A 327 -28.54 -7.96 -17.95
CA LEU A 327 -27.16 -7.54 -17.75
C LEU A 327 -27.00 -6.02 -17.98
N LYS A 328 -26.80 -5.29 -16.87
CA LYS A 328 -26.59 -3.83 -16.85
C LYS A 328 -25.14 -3.50 -16.47
N LEU A 329 -24.24 -3.72 -17.41
CA LEU A 329 -22.82 -3.34 -17.28
C LEU A 329 -22.67 -1.83 -17.53
N ASP A 330 -21.86 -1.16 -16.71
CA ASP A 330 -21.59 0.28 -16.84
C ASP A 330 -20.47 0.52 -17.88
N PRO A 331 -20.77 1.06 -19.07
CA PRO A 331 -19.75 1.27 -20.10
C PRO A 331 -18.68 2.30 -19.71
N PHE A 332 -18.90 3.09 -18.66
CA PHE A 332 -17.99 4.13 -18.20
C PHE A 332 -17.17 3.73 -16.98
N LEU A 333 -17.37 2.53 -16.43
CA LEU A 333 -16.59 2.05 -15.29
C LEU A 333 -15.11 1.92 -15.69
N SER A 334 -14.24 2.62 -14.96
CA SER A 334 -12.79 2.52 -15.10
C SER A 334 -12.11 2.16 -13.78
N PHE A 335 -11.41 1.03 -13.81
CA PHE A 335 -10.58 0.56 -12.71
C PHE A 335 -9.26 1.33 -12.63
N ASN A 336 -8.75 1.88 -13.74
CA ASN A 336 -7.65 2.85 -13.71
C ASN A 336 -8.05 4.15 -12.97
N ASP A 337 -9.25 4.69 -13.20
CA ASP A 337 -9.74 5.84 -12.44
C ASP A 337 -9.93 5.53 -10.95
N THR A 338 -10.42 4.33 -10.65
CA THR A 338 -10.54 3.82 -9.28
C THR A 338 -9.17 3.80 -8.59
N LEU A 339 -8.16 3.24 -9.26
CA LEU A 339 -6.78 3.22 -8.78
C LEU A 339 -6.22 4.63 -8.57
N ARG A 340 -6.46 5.54 -9.51
CA ARG A 340 -6.01 6.94 -9.42
C ARG A 340 -6.60 7.63 -8.19
N ARG A 341 -7.90 7.43 -7.92
CA ARG A 341 -8.53 7.93 -6.69
C ARG A 341 -7.91 7.28 -5.45
N SER A 342 -7.66 5.98 -5.48
CA SER A 342 -7.12 5.28 -4.33
C SER A 342 -5.70 5.70 -3.99
N MET A 343 -4.85 6.03 -4.98
CA MET A 343 -3.51 6.58 -4.74
C MET A 343 -3.53 7.87 -3.92
N ARG A 344 -4.58 8.70 -4.03
CA ARG A 344 -4.74 9.90 -3.18
C ARG A 344 -5.08 9.55 -1.74
N MET A 345 -5.94 8.55 -1.53
CA MET A 345 -6.24 8.08 -0.19
C MET A 345 -5.03 7.40 0.45
N GLU A 346 -4.28 6.61 -0.32
CA GLU A 346 -3.04 5.98 0.15
C GLU A 346 -1.99 7.01 0.55
N GLU A 347 -1.86 8.13 -0.19
CA GLU A 347 -0.97 9.22 0.21
C GLU A 347 -1.41 9.83 1.55
N ALA A 348 -2.69 10.16 1.69
CA ALA A 348 -3.22 10.68 2.95
C ALA A 348 -2.99 9.70 4.11
N TRP A 349 -3.22 8.42 3.87
CA TRP A 349 -3.03 7.35 4.83
C TRP A 349 -1.55 7.18 5.23
N GLY A 350 -0.63 7.12 4.27
CA GLY A 350 0.80 6.99 4.58
C GLY A 350 1.37 8.24 5.25
N LEU A 351 0.91 9.43 4.88
CA LEU A 351 1.25 10.67 5.59
C LEU A 351 0.79 10.65 7.05
N SER A 352 -0.34 10.02 7.36
CA SER A 352 -0.83 9.90 8.74
C SER A 352 0.13 9.09 9.63
N ILE A 353 0.81 8.08 9.08
CA ILE A 353 1.75 7.25 9.84
C ILE A 353 2.94 8.09 10.31
N PHE A 354 3.46 8.97 9.46
CA PHE A 354 4.53 9.90 9.86
C PHE A 354 4.11 10.87 10.97
N THR A 355 2.82 11.03 11.26
CA THR A 355 2.33 11.90 12.34
C THR A 355 2.12 11.16 13.67
N MET A 356 2.38 9.86 13.71
CA MET A 356 2.27 9.04 14.90
C MET A 356 3.40 9.28 15.88
N TRP A 357 3.17 8.90 17.14
CA TRP A 357 4.20 8.97 18.17
C TRP A 357 5.44 8.14 17.80
N ASP A 358 5.22 6.90 17.36
CA ASP A 358 6.25 5.97 16.89
C ASP A 358 5.86 5.41 15.50
N PRO A 359 6.27 6.09 14.41
CA PRO A 359 5.93 5.67 13.06
C PRO A 359 6.62 4.37 12.65
N VAL A 360 7.77 4.05 13.24
CA VAL A 360 8.48 2.80 12.97
C VAL A 360 7.67 1.63 13.54
N ALA A 361 7.28 1.70 14.81
CA ALA A 361 6.48 0.67 15.45
C ALA A 361 5.12 0.46 14.77
N ALA A 362 4.45 1.56 14.37
CA ALA A 362 3.19 1.48 13.62
C ALA A 362 3.37 0.71 12.29
N LEU A 363 4.44 1.00 11.55
CA LEU A 363 4.74 0.32 10.30
C LEU A 363 5.08 -1.17 10.49
N GLU A 364 5.86 -1.49 11.52
CA GLU A 364 6.17 -2.89 11.82
C GLU A 364 4.91 -3.69 12.18
N GLY A 365 3.97 -3.08 12.91
CA GLY A 365 2.68 -3.69 13.22
C GLY A 365 1.84 -3.98 11.97
N LEU A 366 1.91 -3.12 10.96
CA LEU A 366 1.20 -3.28 9.69
C LEU A 366 1.84 -4.30 8.74
N THR A 367 3.17 -4.26 8.62
CA THR A 367 3.89 -5.06 7.62
C THR A 367 4.40 -6.40 8.16
N GLY A 368 4.46 -6.55 9.48
CA GLY A 368 5.11 -7.68 10.14
C GLY A 368 6.64 -7.72 9.94
N ARG A 369 7.23 -6.73 9.27
CA ARG A 369 8.66 -6.66 8.98
C ARG A 369 9.33 -5.81 10.04
N ARG A 370 10.27 -6.40 10.79
CA ARG A 370 11.10 -5.64 11.73
C ARG A 370 12.13 -4.82 10.96
N GLY A 371 12.19 -3.53 11.27
CA GLY A 371 13.13 -2.59 10.68
C GLY A 371 14.26 -2.23 11.64
N PHE A 372 15.18 -1.39 11.15
CA PHE A 372 16.12 -0.71 12.03
C PHE A 372 15.38 0.33 12.87
N ARG A 373 15.53 0.28 14.20
CA ARG A 373 14.84 1.18 15.14
C ARG A 373 15.82 2.17 15.75
N LEU A 374 15.49 3.46 15.62
CA LEU A 374 16.02 4.52 16.48
C LEU A 374 14.97 4.89 17.53
N GLY A 375 15.40 5.52 18.62
CA GLY A 375 14.46 6.13 19.55
C GLY A 375 13.55 7.14 18.82
N PRO A 376 12.23 7.22 19.13
CA PRO A 376 11.29 8.05 18.37
C PRO A 376 11.70 9.53 18.23
N ALA A 377 12.30 10.10 19.29
CA ALA A 377 12.80 11.48 19.25
C ALA A 377 14.02 11.64 18.32
N VAL A 378 14.94 10.68 18.30
CA VAL A 378 16.11 10.70 17.40
C VAL A 378 15.66 10.59 15.94
N TYR A 379 14.70 9.69 15.67
CA TYR A 379 14.09 9.59 14.34
C TYR A 379 13.44 10.92 13.91
N ARG A 380 12.61 11.51 14.78
CA ARG A 380 11.93 12.79 14.50
C ARG A 380 12.91 13.90 14.20
N VAL A 381 13.93 14.07 15.04
CA VAL A 381 14.91 15.15 14.88
C VAL A 381 15.73 14.96 13.61
N PHE A 382 16.22 13.76 13.29
CA PHE A 382 17.24 13.60 12.25
C PHE A 382 16.75 13.02 10.92
N LEU A 383 15.64 12.28 10.89
CA LEU A 383 15.24 11.48 9.71
C LEU A 383 13.83 11.79 9.20
N TRP A 384 12.90 12.17 10.08
CA TRP A 384 11.49 12.33 9.75
C TRP A 384 11.23 13.23 8.54
N LEU A 385 11.93 14.37 8.45
CA LEU A 385 11.73 15.31 7.35
C LEU A 385 12.11 14.69 5.99
N GLU A 386 13.25 13.99 5.94
CA GLU A 386 13.70 13.33 4.72
C GLU A 386 12.81 12.14 4.36
N ASP A 387 12.28 11.42 5.34
CA ASP A 387 11.29 10.35 5.14
C ASP A 387 9.98 10.87 4.55
N VAL A 388 9.42 11.95 5.11
CA VAL A 388 8.19 12.56 4.59
C VAL A 388 8.40 13.09 3.17
N ARG A 389 9.55 13.72 2.90
CA ARG A 389 9.91 14.18 1.56
C ARG A 389 10.06 13.02 0.58
N ALA A 390 10.74 11.95 0.98
CA ALA A 390 10.89 10.75 0.17
C ALA A 390 9.54 10.13 -0.15
N TYR A 391 8.67 9.95 0.84
CA TYR A 391 7.33 9.42 0.65
C TYR A 391 6.51 10.26 -0.32
N ARG A 392 6.55 11.60 -0.21
CA ARG A 392 5.88 12.47 -1.20
C ARG A 392 6.44 12.32 -2.60
N ARG A 393 7.76 12.17 -2.78
CA ARG A 393 8.35 11.89 -4.10
C ARG A 393 7.83 10.58 -4.70
N TRP A 394 7.68 9.55 -3.86
CA TRP A 394 7.06 8.29 -4.26
C TRP A 394 5.61 8.49 -4.71
N MET A 395 4.78 9.12 -3.87
CA MET A 395 3.38 9.33 -4.17
C MET A 395 3.16 10.24 -5.39
N GLN A 396 3.98 11.27 -5.56
CA GLN A 396 3.95 12.11 -6.76
C GLN A 396 4.17 11.29 -8.04
N LYS A 397 5.12 10.35 -8.03
CA LYS A 397 5.32 9.43 -9.17
C LYS A 397 4.10 8.54 -9.39
N TYR A 398 3.51 7.98 -8.33
CA TYR A 398 2.31 7.16 -8.46
C TYR A 398 1.10 7.93 -8.97
N HIS A 399 0.92 9.19 -8.57
CA HIS A 399 -0.08 10.09 -9.14
C HIS A 399 0.16 10.34 -10.62
N GLN A 400 1.40 10.64 -11.03
CA GLN A 400 1.73 10.87 -12.42
C GLN A 400 1.48 9.65 -13.30
N LEU A 401 1.84 8.46 -12.81
CA LEU A 401 1.67 7.22 -13.55
C LEU A 401 0.19 6.78 -13.60
N SER A 402 -0.55 6.91 -12.50
CA SER A 402 -1.99 6.55 -12.46
C SER A 402 -2.90 7.58 -13.13
N ALA A 403 -2.42 8.79 -13.40
CA ALA A 403 -3.15 9.80 -14.17
C ALA A 403 -3.26 9.49 -15.66
N ARG A 404 -2.50 8.51 -16.16
CA ARG A 404 -2.46 8.12 -17.58
C ARG A 404 -2.97 6.69 -17.75
N PRO A 405 -3.52 6.35 -18.93
CA PRO A 405 -3.81 4.96 -19.27
C PRO A 405 -2.60 4.04 -19.06
N TYR A 406 -2.86 2.78 -18.70
CA TYR A 406 -1.80 1.83 -18.35
C TYR A 406 -0.78 1.62 -19.48
N TYR A 407 -1.24 1.43 -20.72
CA TYR A 407 -0.35 1.27 -21.89
C TYR A 407 0.65 2.43 -22.08
N GLN A 408 0.35 3.65 -21.63
CA GLN A 408 1.26 4.80 -21.74
C GLN A 408 2.24 4.91 -20.56
N SER A 409 1.90 4.31 -19.42
CA SER A 409 2.64 4.47 -18.15
C SER A 409 3.32 3.19 -17.68
N ARG A 410 3.11 2.06 -18.37
CA ARG A 410 3.64 0.73 -18.04
C ARG A 410 5.13 0.74 -17.72
N ASP A 411 5.97 1.24 -18.62
CA ASP A 411 7.43 1.27 -18.41
C ASP A 411 7.83 2.10 -17.16
N GLY A 412 7.00 3.10 -16.81
CA GLY A 412 7.15 3.84 -15.57
C GLY A 412 6.84 2.97 -14.34
N TRP A 413 5.75 2.21 -14.38
CA TRP A 413 5.39 1.26 -13.32
C TRP A 413 6.42 0.13 -13.16
N GLU A 414 6.93 -0.41 -14.27
CA GLU A 414 7.96 -1.46 -14.25
C GLU A 414 9.28 -0.95 -13.69
N ARG A 415 9.73 0.25 -14.09
CA ARG A 415 10.94 0.87 -13.52
C ARG A 415 10.85 1.09 -12.01
N MET A 416 9.65 1.37 -11.49
CA MET A 416 9.40 1.49 -10.05
C MET A 416 9.48 0.12 -9.34
N SER A 417 9.19 -0.97 -10.05
CA SER A 417 9.32 -2.34 -9.54
C SER A 417 10.77 -2.84 -9.48
N GLY A 418 11.60 -2.47 -10.46
CA GLY A 418 12.86 -3.17 -10.81
C GLY A 418 14.19 -2.62 -10.27
N GLY A 419 14.22 -1.69 -9.32
CA GLY A 419 15.48 -1.29 -8.65
C GLY A 419 15.76 0.21 -8.54
N GLN A 420 14.92 1.10 -9.10
CA GLN A 420 14.97 2.53 -8.73
C GLN A 420 14.43 2.81 -7.31
N ARG A 421 14.10 1.77 -6.53
CA ARG A 421 13.62 1.86 -5.15
C ARG A 421 14.58 2.65 -4.27
N ASP A 422 15.88 2.46 -4.45
CA ASP A 422 16.89 3.03 -3.57
C ASP A 422 17.20 4.51 -3.88
N ARG A 423 16.75 5.04 -5.03
CA ARG A 423 17.04 6.43 -5.45
C ARG A 423 16.10 7.47 -4.87
N LEU A 424 14.93 7.06 -4.37
CA LEU A 424 13.92 7.99 -3.83
C LEU A 424 14.11 8.26 -2.33
N GLY A 425 14.86 7.38 -1.66
CA GLY A 425 15.29 7.47 -0.27
C GLY A 425 14.18 7.22 0.77
N GLY A 426 14.51 7.49 2.03
CA GLY A 426 13.59 7.47 3.18
C GLY A 426 13.47 6.09 3.87
N LEU A 427 13.82 6.04 5.16
CA LEU A 427 13.91 4.83 5.99
C LEU A 427 12.57 4.11 6.03
N LEU A 428 11.50 4.82 6.35
CA LEU A 428 10.16 4.26 6.34
C LEU A 428 9.54 4.29 4.95
N ALA A 429 9.77 5.37 4.17
CA ALA A 429 9.18 5.52 2.84
C ALA A 429 9.48 4.35 1.89
N SER A 430 10.72 3.84 1.91
CA SER A 430 11.14 2.68 1.10
C SER A 430 10.49 1.35 1.50
N GLN A 431 9.90 1.26 2.69
CA GLN A 431 9.22 0.05 3.17
C GLN A 431 7.73 0.00 2.75
N PHE A 432 7.09 1.15 2.56
CA PHE A 432 5.65 1.26 2.21
C PHE A 432 5.33 0.99 0.75
N THR A 433 6.17 1.49 -0.16
CA THR A 433 5.81 1.73 -1.56
C THR A 433 6.01 0.55 -2.54
N PRO A 434 6.89 -0.45 -2.33
CA PRO A 434 7.23 -1.43 -3.37
C PRO A 434 6.09 -2.35 -3.88
N SER A 435 4.95 -2.46 -3.19
CA SER A 435 3.83 -3.33 -3.59
C SER A 435 2.83 -2.66 -4.55
N LEU A 436 2.86 -1.34 -4.69
CA LEU A 436 1.82 -0.58 -5.39
C LEU A 436 1.82 -0.77 -6.91
N PHE A 437 2.95 -1.15 -7.52
CA PHE A 437 3.02 -1.30 -8.99
C PHE A 437 2.09 -2.40 -9.52
N ARG A 438 1.95 -3.53 -8.81
CA ARG A 438 1.06 -4.63 -9.22
C ARG A 438 -0.41 -4.20 -9.23
N CYS A 439 -0.75 -3.16 -8.47
CA CYS A 439 -2.11 -2.65 -8.45
C CYS A 439 -2.48 -2.00 -9.80
N ALA A 440 -1.52 -1.40 -10.50
CA ALA A 440 -1.74 -0.83 -11.83
C ALA A 440 -2.02 -1.90 -12.89
N GLU A 441 -1.25 -2.99 -12.87
CA GLU A 441 -1.48 -4.16 -13.73
C GLU A 441 -2.85 -4.78 -13.44
N HIS A 442 -3.20 -5.00 -12.17
CA HIS A 442 -4.52 -5.54 -11.81
C HIS A 442 -5.69 -4.63 -12.22
N ALA A 443 -5.52 -3.30 -12.12
CA ALA A 443 -6.52 -2.36 -12.62
C ALA A 443 -6.68 -2.46 -14.14
N ALA A 444 -5.58 -2.58 -14.89
CA ALA A 444 -5.61 -2.75 -16.34
C ALA A 444 -6.26 -4.08 -16.75
N GLU A 445 -5.99 -5.17 -16.03
CA GLU A 445 -6.67 -6.45 -16.26
C GLU A 445 -8.18 -6.36 -15.97
N ALA A 446 -8.58 -5.65 -14.91
CA ALA A 446 -9.99 -5.45 -14.57
C ALA A 446 -10.69 -4.63 -15.67
N ASP A 447 -10.08 -3.54 -16.15
CA ASP A 447 -10.58 -2.77 -17.31
C ASP A 447 -10.70 -3.65 -18.57
N ALA A 448 -9.73 -4.53 -18.82
CA ALA A 448 -9.75 -5.42 -19.98
C ALA A 448 -10.91 -6.41 -19.90
N ARG A 449 -11.10 -7.06 -18.73
CA ARG A 449 -12.23 -7.98 -18.48
C ARG A 449 -13.57 -7.28 -18.62
N HIS A 450 -13.71 -6.08 -18.08
CA HIS A 450 -14.95 -5.30 -18.19
C HIS A 450 -15.32 -4.99 -19.65
N ARG A 451 -14.34 -4.52 -20.42
CA ARG A 451 -14.50 -4.20 -21.84
C ARG A 451 -14.79 -5.43 -22.70
N LEU A 452 -14.17 -6.58 -22.39
CA LEU A 452 -14.48 -7.85 -23.03
C LEU A 452 -15.90 -8.33 -22.70
N ALA A 453 -16.37 -8.16 -21.46
CA ALA A 453 -17.74 -8.48 -21.07
C ALA A 453 -18.76 -7.62 -21.84
N LEU A 454 -18.54 -6.31 -21.94
CA LEU A 454 -19.37 -5.41 -22.75
C LEU A 454 -19.40 -5.84 -24.22
N THR A 455 -18.24 -6.17 -24.78
CA THR A 455 -18.11 -6.63 -26.17
C THR A 455 -18.83 -7.96 -26.39
N ALA A 456 -18.73 -8.91 -25.45
CA ALA A 456 -19.41 -10.20 -25.51
C ALA A 456 -20.94 -10.04 -25.53
N VAL A 457 -21.49 -9.19 -24.65
CA VAL A 457 -22.93 -8.88 -24.62
C VAL A 457 -23.38 -8.25 -25.94
N ALA A 458 -22.61 -7.30 -26.48
CA ALA A 458 -22.89 -6.70 -27.78
C ALA A 458 -22.86 -7.72 -28.93
N MET A 459 -21.89 -8.64 -28.93
CA MET A 459 -21.80 -9.72 -29.93
C MET A 459 -22.99 -10.67 -29.86
N TRP A 460 -23.45 -11.03 -28.66
CA TRP A 460 -24.67 -11.82 -28.51
C TRP A 460 -25.91 -11.09 -29.00
N ARG A 461 -26.06 -9.79 -28.71
CA ARG A 461 -27.16 -8.97 -29.24
C ARG A 461 -27.12 -8.85 -30.76
N TYR A 462 -25.93 -8.76 -31.36
CA TYR A 462 -25.76 -8.80 -32.82
C TYR A 462 -26.23 -10.14 -33.39
N ARG A 463 -25.76 -11.24 -32.80
CA ARG A 463 -26.10 -12.60 -33.21
C ARG A 463 -27.59 -12.88 -33.14
N LEU A 464 -28.30 -12.43 -32.10
CA LEU A 464 -29.75 -12.63 -32.00
C LEU A 464 -30.53 -12.01 -33.17
N ARG A 465 -30.01 -10.95 -33.80
CA ARG A 465 -30.65 -10.32 -34.98
C ARG A 465 -30.15 -10.87 -36.31
N ARG A 466 -28.88 -11.30 -36.38
CA ARG A 466 -28.19 -11.66 -37.63
C ARG A 466 -27.91 -13.16 -37.78
N GLN A 467 -28.27 -13.96 -36.77
CA GLN A 467 -28.03 -15.40 -36.63
C GLN A 467 -26.56 -15.85 -36.61
N SER A 468 -25.61 -14.93 -36.79
CA SER A 468 -24.17 -15.20 -36.74
C SER A 468 -23.43 -14.11 -35.96
N PHE A 469 -22.27 -14.45 -35.39
CA PHE A 469 -21.35 -13.47 -34.79
C PHE A 469 -20.63 -12.67 -35.89
N PRO A 470 -20.33 -11.38 -35.66
CA PRO A 470 -19.71 -10.53 -36.66
C PRO A 470 -18.28 -10.98 -37.01
N ASP A 471 -17.86 -10.73 -38.25
CA ASP A 471 -16.49 -11.03 -38.71
C ASP A 471 -15.42 -10.09 -38.16
N ARG A 472 -15.83 -8.89 -37.75
CA ARG A 472 -14.98 -7.83 -37.20
C ARG A 472 -15.76 -7.01 -36.17
N LEU A 473 -15.08 -6.49 -35.15
CA LEU A 473 -15.73 -5.77 -34.05
C LEU A 473 -16.38 -4.45 -34.48
N ASP A 474 -15.93 -3.82 -35.56
CA ASP A 474 -16.50 -2.57 -36.08
C ASP A 474 -17.98 -2.71 -36.46
N ARG A 475 -18.44 -3.93 -36.78
CA ARG A 475 -19.86 -4.20 -37.08
C ARG A 475 -20.78 -4.02 -35.87
N LEU A 476 -20.24 -3.94 -34.67
CA LEU A 476 -20.98 -3.66 -33.44
C LEU A 476 -21.27 -2.16 -33.26
N VAL A 477 -20.58 -1.29 -34.00
CA VAL A 477 -20.65 0.17 -33.87
C VAL A 477 -21.54 0.76 -34.98
N PRO A 478 -22.38 1.78 -34.70
CA PRO A 478 -22.67 2.36 -33.38
C PRO A 478 -23.83 1.65 -32.64
N GLN A 479 -24.46 0.66 -33.27
CA GLN A 479 -25.76 0.12 -32.81
C GLN A 479 -25.71 -0.64 -31.48
N TYR A 480 -24.62 -1.35 -31.20
CA TYR A 480 -24.47 -2.17 -30.00
C TYR A 480 -23.39 -1.66 -29.05
N LEU A 481 -22.41 -0.93 -29.58
CA LEU A 481 -21.32 -0.29 -28.85
C LEU A 481 -21.10 1.12 -29.39
N LEU A 482 -20.75 2.07 -28.51
CA LEU A 482 -20.40 3.44 -28.90
C LEU A 482 -19.14 3.50 -29.79
N ALA A 483 -18.16 2.67 -29.46
CA ALA A 483 -16.92 2.46 -30.22
C ALA A 483 -16.38 1.06 -29.88
N VAL A 484 -15.47 0.54 -30.70
CA VAL A 484 -14.75 -0.70 -30.37
C VAL A 484 -13.91 -0.44 -29.10
N PRO A 485 -14.13 -1.18 -27.99
CA PRO A 485 -13.40 -0.94 -26.76
C PRO A 485 -11.90 -1.08 -26.97
N MET A 486 -11.15 -0.15 -26.39
CA MET A 486 -9.69 -0.17 -26.43
C MET A 486 -9.17 -1.19 -25.41
N ASP A 487 -8.11 -1.90 -25.77
CA ASP A 487 -7.33 -2.75 -24.88
C ASP A 487 -6.43 -1.88 -23.96
N PRO A 488 -6.59 -1.95 -22.61
CA PRO A 488 -5.80 -1.18 -21.66
C PRO A 488 -4.28 -1.42 -21.72
N PHE A 489 -3.85 -2.56 -22.27
CA PHE A 489 -2.43 -2.93 -22.35
C PHE A 489 -1.75 -2.40 -23.60
N THR A 490 -2.46 -2.33 -24.73
CA THR A 490 -1.88 -1.94 -26.02
C THR A 490 -2.29 -0.55 -26.50
N GLY A 491 -3.38 0.01 -25.97
CA GLY A 491 -3.97 1.26 -26.46
C GLY A 491 -4.64 1.14 -27.83
N LYS A 492 -4.79 -0.09 -28.36
CA LYS A 492 -5.46 -0.40 -29.64
C LYS A 492 -6.83 -1.02 -29.37
N GLY A 493 -7.67 -1.23 -30.39
CA GLY A 493 -8.93 -1.96 -30.23
C GLY A 493 -8.72 -3.40 -29.75
N MET A 494 -9.68 -3.94 -29.00
CA MET A 494 -9.72 -5.38 -28.65
C MET A 494 -9.66 -6.24 -29.91
N LYS A 495 -9.14 -7.47 -29.78
CA LYS A 495 -9.00 -8.39 -30.92
C LYS A 495 -10.12 -9.41 -30.96
N LEU A 496 -10.39 -9.92 -32.17
CA LEU A 496 -11.31 -11.00 -32.46
C LEU A 496 -10.57 -12.06 -33.27
N ALA A 497 -10.65 -13.32 -32.84
CA ALA A 497 -10.16 -14.48 -33.56
C ALA A 497 -11.29 -15.50 -33.73
N ARG A 498 -11.47 -16.00 -34.95
CA ARG A 498 -12.33 -17.17 -35.19
C ARG A 498 -11.50 -18.44 -34.93
N LYS A 499 -12.06 -19.37 -34.18
CA LYS A 499 -11.50 -20.70 -33.95
C LYS A 499 -12.36 -21.73 -34.69
N GLY A 500 -11.82 -22.94 -34.86
CA GLY A 500 -12.62 -24.07 -35.36
C GLY A 500 -13.89 -24.30 -34.54
N ASP A 501 -14.82 -25.06 -35.08
CA ASP A 501 -16.08 -25.45 -34.41
C ASP A 501 -17.04 -24.28 -34.12
N GLY A 502 -17.01 -23.22 -34.94
CA GLY A 502 -17.90 -22.06 -34.79
C GLY A 502 -17.60 -21.20 -33.56
N LYS A 503 -16.45 -21.40 -32.89
CA LYS A 503 -16.04 -20.60 -31.73
C LYS A 503 -15.46 -19.27 -32.17
N VAL A 504 -15.84 -18.19 -31.49
CA VAL A 504 -15.26 -16.85 -31.65
C VAL A 504 -14.64 -16.43 -30.34
N VAL A 505 -13.40 -15.98 -30.38
CA VAL A 505 -12.65 -15.52 -29.21
C VAL A 505 -12.43 -14.03 -29.35
N ILE A 506 -12.84 -13.27 -28.33
CA ILE A 506 -12.42 -11.88 -28.16
C ILE A 506 -11.39 -11.78 -27.05
N TYR A 507 -10.38 -10.95 -27.24
CA TYR A 507 -9.25 -10.94 -26.32
C TYR A 507 -8.48 -9.62 -26.23
N SER A 508 -7.83 -9.44 -25.09
CA SER A 508 -6.77 -8.46 -24.80
C SER A 508 -5.46 -9.22 -24.65
N LEU A 509 -4.35 -8.63 -25.08
CA LEU A 509 -3.03 -9.27 -25.01
C LEU A 509 -2.54 -9.43 -23.56
N GLY A 510 -3.10 -8.68 -22.61
CA GLY A 510 -2.65 -8.75 -21.23
C GLY A 510 -1.23 -8.21 -21.02
N ALA A 511 -0.63 -8.58 -19.89
CA ALA A 511 0.60 -7.96 -19.39
C ALA A 511 1.88 -8.37 -20.16
N ASP A 512 1.89 -9.48 -20.88
CA ASP A 512 3.07 -9.90 -21.65
C ASP A 512 3.19 -9.20 -23.02
N LEU A 513 2.09 -8.59 -23.51
CA LEU A 513 1.96 -7.99 -24.84
C LEU A 513 2.27 -8.93 -26.00
N ALA A 514 2.31 -10.23 -25.74
CA ALA A 514 2.43 -11.22 -26.79
C ALA A 514 1.03 -11.44 -27.38
N ASP A 515 0.91 -11.48 -28.70
CA ASP A 515 -0.33 -11.93 -29.32
C ASP A 515 -0.29 -13.45 -29.43
N ASP A 516 -0.89 -14.13 -28.46
CA ASP A 516 -1.00 -15.59 -28.45
C ASP A 516 -2.22 -16.08 -29.26
N GLY A 517 -2.85 -15.19 -30.04
CA GLY A 517 -3.95 -15.49 -30.94
C GLY A 517 -5.24 -15.89 -30.22
N GLY A 518 -5.47 -15.36 -29.01
CA GLY A 518 -6.60 -15.70 -28.16
C GLY A 518 -6.45 -17.02 -27.41
N ARG A 519 -5.22 -17.39 -27.02
CA ARG A 519 -5.01 -18.53 -26.11
C ARG A 519 -5.19 -18.06 -24.66
N PRO A 520 -6.00 -18.74 -23.82
CA PRO A 520 -6.19 -18.32 -22.44
C PRO A 520 -4.88 -18.23 -21.65
N TRP A 521 -4.76 -17.20 -20.81
CA TRP A 521 -3.62 -17.05 -19.89
C TRP A 521 -3.32 -18.31 -19.06
N ASP A 522 -2.11 -18.85 -19.23
CA ASP A 522 -1.56 -19.89 -18.37
C ASP A 522 -0.73 -19.26 -17.25
N ARG A 523 -1.21 -19.43 -16.02
CA ARG A 523 -0.54 -18.92 -14.81
C ARG A 523 0.83 -19.54 -14.57
N LYS A 524 1.07 -20.80 -14.97
CA LYS A 524 2.37 -21.48 -14.80
C LYS A 524 3.38 -20.98 -15.81
N ALA A 525 3.00 -20.93 -17.09
CA ALA A 525 3.87 -20.43 -18.16
C ALA A 525 4.02 -18.90 -18.15
N ARG A 526 3.10 -18.18 -17.49
CA ARG A 526 2.99 -16.71 -17.51
C ARG A 526 2.91 -16.16 -18.95
N LYS A 527 2.09 -16.81 -19.77
CA LYS A 527 1.85 -16.47 -21.17
C LYS A 527 0.38 -16.61 -21.49
N GLY A 528 -0.08 -15.89 -22.51
CA GLY A 528 -1.42 -15.98 -23.05
C GLY A 528 -2.17 -14.66 -22.99
N ASP A 529 -3.42 -14.71 -23.43
CA ASP A 529 -4.28 -13.55 -23.52
C ASP A 529 -5.36 -13.57 -22.42
N ILE A 530 -5.93 -12.40 -22.13
CA ILE A 530 -7.19 -12.31 -21.40
C ILE A 530 -8.30 -12.54 -22.41
N VAL A 531 -8.94 -13.71 -22.36
CA VAL A 531 -9.87 -14.17 -23.40
C VAL A 531 -11.29 -14.31 -22.89
N LEU A 532 -12.26 -14.08 -23.77
CA LEU A 532 -13.64 -14.54 -23.62
C LEU A 532 -14.03 -15.33 -24.87
N VAL A 533 -14.46 -16.57 -24.67
CA VAL A 533 -14.84 -17.49 -25.74
C VAL A 533 -16.36 -17.48 -25.90
N LEU A 534 -16.82 -17.29 -27.12
CA LEU A 534 -18.21 -17.33 -27.54
C LEU A 534 -18.41 -18.53 -28.46
N THR A 535 -19.37 -19.39 -28.14
CA THR A 535 -19.68 -20.59 -28.95
C THR A 535 -20.89 -20.33 -29.82
N GLN A 536 -20.84 -20.78 -31.08
CA GLN A 536 -21.96 -20.64 -32.00
C GLN A 536 -23.18 -21.52 -31.68
#